data_AF-A0A7C5TXF6-F1
#
_entry.id   AF-A0A7C5TXF6-F1
#
_cell.length_a   1.000
_cell.length_b   1.000
_cell.length_c   1.000
_cell.angle_alpha   90.00
_cell.angle_beta   90.00
_cell.angle_gamma   90.00
#
_symmetry.space_group_name_H-M   'P 1'
#
loop_
_entity.id
_entity.type
_entity.pdbx_description
1 polymer ?
#
loop_
_entity_poly.entity_id
_entity_poly.type
_entity_poly.pdbx_seq_one_letter_code
_entity_poly.pdbx_strand_id
1 'polypeptide(L)'
;MPTNPWYSKVNVSALEDDARRLILERVKHKLGFTKTLEALGIAEGSLYNYLHGVRRVPVNVVYRALQHLEESEFNEIVKGIDRLRAIGIIRMDGSIDYSLILQAIALAARDEYLKQALLKFTVENFREDLRKMLGASLARVVFKWEPGFEEFLRERKKRKKVASPGTISYYRNLFKKHLEGKALSEELVDYVVNHENKWLRNVFRHYVQYLYYSRKILPETYGWLMEVVPSRSYRLDVRPYPINLEDVAKTLKYLESNHELYYLAYSLMLEGGLRLSHALLLIKSFSPGNIVEIPGVDLETNRLVCLEERRFCRYYLGVRGYVKPCEWAYFSLETLKLLEKHAGRKINRSTLEEYTKNHGLLLPKYMRKAAWRLMIRAMPREVARFIQSRFGELKVSEARYEDLLGEADYYYPSYLGLLFNQIKERH
;
A
#
# COMPACT_ATOMS: atom_id res chain seq x y z
N MET A 1 34.09 18.60 -55.28
CA MET A 1 33.92 19.97 -54.74
C MET A 1 34.83 20.10 -53.53
N PRO A 2 35.58 21.20 -53.32
CA PRO A 2 36.39 21.31 -52.13
C PRO A 2 35.46 21.39 -50.94
N THR A 3 35.55 20.40 -50.05
CA THR A 3 34.97 20.44 -48.72
C THR A 3 35.42 21.72 -48.04
N ASN A 4 34.48 22.60 -47.73
CA ASN A 4 34.76 23.87 -47.07
C ASN A 4 35.55 23.55 -45.77
N PRO A 5 36.79 24.03 -45.62
CA PRO A 5 37.66 23.61 -44.51
C PRO A 5 37.03 23.92 -43.16
N TRP A 6 37.16 23.03 -42.17
CA TRP A 6 36.45 23.10 -40.88
C TRP A 6 36.61 24.46 -40.17
N TYR A 7 37.81 25.06 -40.26
CA TYR A 7 38.14 26.33 -39.63
C TYR A 7 37.35 27.53 -40.21
N SER A 8 36.75 27.41 -41.40
CA SER A 8 35.89 28.47 -41.96
C SER A 8 34.54 28.59 -41.24
N LYS A 9 34.14 27.56 -40.47
CA LYS A 9 32.92 27.56 -39.65
C LYS A 9 33.15 28.14 -38.25
N VAL A 10 34.41 28.42 -37.88
CA VAL A 10 34.77 28.91 -36.55
C VAL A 10 34.66 30.43 -36.50
N ASN A 11 33.77 30.95 -35.66
CA ASN A 11 33.72 32.38 -35.38
C ASN A 11 34.87 32.78 -34.43
N VAL A 12 36.04 33.04 -35.01
CA VAL A 12 37.26 33.44 -34.27
C VAL A 12 37.05 34.72 -33.46
N SER A 13 36.20 35.63 -33.93
CA SER A 13 35.93 36.88 -33.21
C SER A 13 35.31 36.62 -31.83
N ALA A 14 34.57 35.51 -31.67
CA ALA A 14 33.86 35.14 -30.46
C ALA A 14 34.69 34.37 -29.42
N LEU A 15 35.94 34.02 -29.75
CA LEU A 15 36.85 33.36 -28.82
C LEU A 15 37.43 34.36 -27.80
N GLU A 16 37.39 33.99 -26.52
CA GLU A 16 38.10 34.67 -25.45
C GLU A 16 39.63 34.56 -25.58
N ASP A 17 40.36 35.43 -24.88
CA ASP A 17 41.80 35.59 -25.06
C ASP A 17 42.60 34.36 -24.63
N ASP A 18 42.11 33.62 -23.63
CA ASP A 18 42.72 32.37 -23.20
C ASP A 18 42.56 31.27 -24.26
N ALA A 19 41.37 31.12 -24.85
CA ALA A 19 41.14 30.18 -25.95
C ALA A 19 42.04 30.51 -27.16
N ARG A 20 42.17 31.80 -27.51
CA ARG A 20 43.07 32.25 -28.58
C ARG A 20 44.53 31.94 -28.29
N ARG A 21 44.97 32.09 -27.04
CA ARG A 21 46.34 31.78 -26.60
C ARG A 21 46.61 30.28 -26.69
N LEU A 22 45.71 29.44 -26.19
CA LEU A 22 45.86 27.99 -26.22
C LEU A 22 45.93 27.44 -27.67
N ILE A 23 45.18 28.04 -28.60
CA ILE A 23 45.30 27.72 -30.04
C ILE A 23 46.72 28.01 -30.54
N LEU A 24 47.26 29.19 -30.22
CA LEU A 24 48.64 29.56 -30.60
C LEU A 24 49.69 28.65 -29.94
N GLU A 25 49.51 28.30 -28.67
CA GLU A 25 50.39 27.37 -27.96
C GLU A 25 50.43 25.99 -28.62
N ARG A 26 49.27 25.46 -29.02
CA ARG A 26 49.21 24.17 -29.73
C ARG A 26 49.95 24.23 -31.06
N VAL A 27 49.75 25.29 -31.85
CA VAL A 27 50.45 25.46 -33.13
C VAL A 27 51.96 25.61 -32.93
N LYS A 28 52.39 26.35 -31.90
CA LYS A 28 53.81 26.44 -31.51
C LYS A 28 54.38 25.08 -31.15
N HIS A 29 53.67 24.29 -30.35
CA HIS A 29 54.11 22.96 -29.96
C HIS A 29 54.22 22.01 -31.17
N LYS A 30 53.30 22.12 -32.13
CA LYS A 30 53.24 21.27 -33.32
C LYS A 30 54.29 21.61 -34.38
N LEU A 31 54.50 22.89 -34.66
CA LEU A 31 55.40 23.33 -35.73
C LEU A 31 56.81 23.69 -35.24
N GLY A 32 56.97 23.99 -33.94
CA GLY A 32 58.18 24.58 -33.39
C GLY A 32 58.24 26.10 -33.62
N PHE A 33 59.02 26.78 -32.79
CA PHE A 33 58.99 28.25 -32.67
C PHE A 33 59.22 28.99 -34.00
N THR A 34 60.30 28.69 -34.71
CA THR A 34 60.67 29.37 -35.96
C THR A 34 59.62 29.16 -37.06
N LYS A 35 59.15 27.92 -37.24
CA LYS A 35 58.13 27.61 -38.25
C LYS A 35 56.78 28.25 -37.92
N THR A 36 56.44 28.42 -36.64
CA THR A 36 55.23 29.14 -36.23
C THR A 36 55.28 30.62 -36.61
N LEU A 37 56.44 31.27 -36.50
CA LEU A 37 56.59 32.68 -36.92
C LEU A 37 56.32 32.86 -38.41
N GLU A 38 56.90 31.96 -39.23
CA GLU A 38 56.70 31.93 -40.68
C GLU A 38 55.24 31.65 -41.04
N ALA A 39 54.67 30.58 -40.48
CA ALA A 39 53.30 30.13 -40.74
C ALA A 39 52.25 31.19 -40.37
N LEU A 40 52.44 31.87 -39.24
CA LEU A 40 51.53 32.91 -38.76
C LEU A 40 51.86 34.30 -39.32
N GLY A 41 52.99 34.47 -40.00
CA GLY A 41 53.48 35.75 -40.52
C GLY A 41 53.55 36.84 -39.44
N ILE A 42 54.20 36.52 -38.31
CA ILE A 42 54.35 37.42 -37.15
C ILE A 42 55.81 37.48 -36.68
N ALA A 43 56.21 38.59 -36.09
CA ALA A 43 57.54 38.75 -35.49
C ALA A 43 57.68 37.98 -34.17
N GLU A 44 58.92 37.64 -33.81
CA GLU A 44 59.26 36.91 -32.59
C GLU A 44 58.68 37.56 -31.32
N GLY A 45 58.88 38.87 -31.16
CA GLY A 45 58.34 39.62 -30.03
C GLY A 45 56.80 39.62 -29.98
N SER A 46 56.13 39.54 -31.13
CA SER A 46 54.67 39.43 -31.18
C SER A 46 54.19 38.08 -30.68
N LEU A 47 54.83 36.98 -31.12
CA LEU A 47 54.51 35.64 -30.63
C LEU A 47 54.74 35.54 -29.12
N TYR A 48 55.85 36.09 -28.61
CA TYR A 48 56.11 36.14 -27.17
C TYR A 48 55.01 36.87 -26.41
N ASN A 49 54.62 38.07 -26.87
CA ASN A 49 53.59 38.88 -26.23
C ASN A 49 52.20 38.21 -26.23
N TYR A 50 51.88 37.47 -27.29
CA TYR A 50 50.61 36.72 -27.37
C TYR A 50 50.58 35.54 -26.40
N LEU A 51 51.65 34.75 -26.36
CA LEU A 51 51.75 33.58 -25.49
C LEU A 51 51.80 33.95 -24.01
N HIS A 52 52.37 35.10 -23.65
CA HIS A 52 52.39 35.58 -22.27
C HIS A 52 51.16 36.42 -21.89
N GLY A 53 50.19 36.57 -22.80
CA GLY A 53 48.97 37.34 -22.54
C GLY A 53 49.16 38.85 -22.42
N VAL A 54 50.34 39.38 -22.76
CA VAL A 54 50.65 40.83 -22.76
C VAL A 54 49.85 41.56 -23.84
N ARG A 55 49.55 40.88 -24.96
CA ARG A 55 48.69 41.39 -26.03
C ARG A 55 47.65 40.37 -26.45
N ARG A 56 46.44 40.83 -26.76
CA ARG A 56 45.38 40.02 -27.37
C ARG A 56 45.84 39.50 -28.74
N VAL A 57 45.59 38.22 -29.01
CA VAL A 57 45.90 37.63 -30.32
C VAL A 57 44.94 38.15 -31.38
N PRO A 58 45.42 38.78 -32.47
CA PRO A 58 44.57 39.26 -33.55
C PRO A 58 43.79 38.15 -34.24
N VAL A 59 42.57 38.45 -34.70
CA VAL A 59 41.66 37.48 -35.34
C VAL A 59 42.32 36.80 -36.56
N ASN A 60 43.04 37.56 -37.39
CA ASN A 60 43.75 37.03 -38.56
C ASN A 60 44.92 36.10 -38.19
N VAL A 61 45.54 36.29 -37.01
CA VAL A 61 46.61 35.41 -36.52
C VAL A 61 46.01 34.10 -36.02
N VAL A 62 44.91 34.16 -35.26
CA VAL A 62 44.18 32.95 -34.82
C VAL A 62 43.62 32.18 -36.02
N TYR A 63 43.07 32.86 -37.02
CA TYR A 63 42.57 32.19 -38.23
C TYR A 63 43.69 31.44 -38.98
N ARG A 64 44.88 32.05 -39.13
CA ARG A 64 46.06 31.37 -39.69
C ARG A 64 46.50 30.19 -38.80
N ALA A 65 46.45 30.34 -37.48
CA ALA A 65 46.78 29.26 -36.56
C ALA A 65 45.85 28.04 -36.73
N LEU A 66 44.54 28.25 -36.91
CA LEU A 66 43.57 27.16 -37.13
C LEU A 66 43.85 26.37 -38.41
N GLN A 67 44.48 26.96 -39.44
CA GLN A 67 44.84 26.25 -40.68
C GLN A 67 45.90 25.15 -40.46
N HIS A 68 46.61 25.20 -39.34
CA HIS A 68 47.63 24.21 -38.98
C HIS A 68 47.14 23.18 -37.94
N LEU A 69 45.88 23.27 -37.53
CA LEU A 69 45.25 22.35 -36.60
C LEU A 69 44.23 21.46 -37.30
N GLU A 70 44.09 20.25 -36.78
CA GLU A 70 42.94 19.39 -37.07
C GLU A 70 41.72 19.83 -36.22
N GLU A 71 40.51 19.50 -36.68
CA GLU A 71 39.28 19.81 -35.95
C GLU A 71 39.24 19.10 -34.57
N SER A 72 39.84 17.90 -34.48
CA SER A 72 40.06 17.16 -33.23
C SER A 72 40.88 17.97 -32.23
N GLU A 73 42.03 18.51 -32.66
CA GLU A 73 42.92 19.32 -31.83
C GLU A 73 42.23 20.59 -31.34
N PHE A 74 41.43 21.24 -32.18
CA PHE A 74 40.63 22.40 -31.77
C PHE A 74 39.60 22.03 -30.70
N ASN A 75 38.86 20.94 -30.89
CA ASN A 75 37.84 20.47 -29.96
C ASN A 75 38.43 20.04 -28.60
N GLU A 76 39.70 19.63 -28.55
CA GLU A 76 40.42 19.36 -27.31
C GLU A 76 40.79 20.63 -26.55
N ILE A 77 41.10 21.72 -27.26
CA ILE A 77 41.61 22.95 -26.67
C ILE A 77 40.49 23.88 -26.25
N VAL A 78 39.55 24.13 -27.17
CA VAL A 78 38.45 25.06 -26.95
C VAL A 78 37.26 24.29 -26.39
N LYS A 79 37.04 24.41 -25.09
CA LYS A 79 35.96 23.71 -24.35
C LYS A 79 34.91 24.69 -23.82
N GLY A 80 33.78 24.14 -23.39
CA GLY A 80 32.75 24.90 -22.67
C GLY A 80 32.13 26.05 -23.48
N ILE A 81 31.97 27.20 -22.84
CA ILE A 81 31.26 28.37 -23.39
C ILE A 81 31.95 28.91 -24.65
N ASP A 82 33.28 28.95 -24.68
CA ASP A 82 34.03 29.42 -25.85
C ASP A 82 33.78 28.57 -27.09
N ARG A 83 33.61 27.25 -26.91
CA ARG A 83 33.26 26.35 -28.01
C ARG A 83 31.86 26.65 -28.54
N LEU A 84 30.90 26.86 -27.64
CA LEU A 84 29.53 27.21 -28.00
C LEU A 84 29.44 28.57 -28.69
N ARG A 85 30.27 29.53 -28.29
CA ARG A 85 30.43 30.83 -28.98
C ARG A 85 31.07 30.69 -30.36
N ALA A 86 32.14 29.90 -30.45
CA ALA A 86 32.85 29.66 -31.70
C ALA A 86 31.98 29.01 -32.78
N ILE A 87 31.03 28.17 -32.37
CA ILE A 87 30.08 27.48 -33.27
C ILE A 87 28.78 28.29 -33.46
N GLY A 88 28.60 29.40 -32.73
CA GLY A 88 27.46 30.31 -32.88
C GLY A 88 26.20 29.92 -32.10
N ILE A 89 26.27 28.95 -31.18
CA ILE A 89 25.17 28.62 -30.25
C ILE A 89 24.97 29.74 -29.23
N ILE A 90 26.07 30.36 -28.78
CA ILE A 90 26.05 31.55 -27.94
C ILE A 90 26.51 32.74 -28.79
N ARG A 91 25.71 33.80 -28.82
CA ARG A 91 26.01 35.04 -29.54
C ARG A 91 26.97 35.93 -28.72
N MET A 92 27.53 36.94 -29.38
CA MET A 92 28.52 37.85 -28.78
C MET A 92 27.98 38.65 -27.58
N ASP A 93 26.68 38.91 -27.57
CA ASP A 93 25.96 39.58 -26.47
C ASP A 93 25.60 38.63 -25.31
N GLY A 94 26.02 37.36 -25.38
CA GLY A 94 25.69 36.34 -24.40
C GLY A 94 24.30 35.72 -24.58
N SER A 95 23.52 36.18 -25.56
CA SER A 95 22.23 35.58 -25.88
C SER A 95 22.43 34.20 -26.52
N ILE A 96 21.47 33.31 -26.30
CA ILE A 96 21.52 31.93 -26.76
C ILE A 96 20.64 31.78 -27.99
N ASP A 97 21.13 31.08 -29.02
CA ASP A 97 20.29 30.72 -30.15
C ASP A 97 19.37 29.55 -29.79
N TYR A 98 18.19 29.89 -29.26
CA TYR A 98 17.19 28.92 -28.85
C TYR A 98 16.70 28.03 -30.01
N SER A 99 16.73 28.51 -31.26
CA SER A 99 16.32 27.70 -32.41
C SER A 99 17.27 26.52 -32.62
N LEU A 100 18.59 26.79 -32.57
CA LEU A 100 19.62 25.76 -32.65
C LEU A 100 19.54 24.77 -31.49
N ILE A 101 19.31 25.25 -30.27
CA ILE A 101 19.12 24.37 -29.10
C ILE A 101 17.89 23.50 -29.25
N LEU A 102 16.75 24.05 -29.66
CA LEU A 102 15.52 23.29 -29.86
C LEU A 102 15.68 22.24 -30.96
N GLN A 103 16.43 22.53 -32.02
CA GLN A 103 16.77 21.55 -33.05
C GLN A 103 17.66 20.43 -32.50
N ALA A 104 18.66 20.76 -31.68
CA ALA A 104 19.50 19.75 -31.01
C ALA A 104 18.69 18.87 -30.04
N ILE A 105 17.74 19.45 -29.30
CA ILE A 105 16.81 18.70 -28.44
C ILE A 105 15.87 17.82 -29.29
N ALA A 106 15.37 18.33 -30.42
CA ALA A 106 14.52 17.55 -31.32
C ALA A 106 15.27 16.36 -31.94
N LEU A 107 16.57 16.50 -32.22
CA LEU A 107 17.45 15.40 -32.61
C LEU A 107 17.52 14.31 -31.52
N ALA A 108 17.53 14.70 -30.24
CA ALA A 108 17.49 13.74 -29.14
C ALA A 108 16.23 12.86 -29.14
N ALA A 109 15.12 13.27 -29.75
CA ALA A 109 13.96 12.41 -29.89
C ALA A 109 14.16 11.26 -30.89
N ARG A 110 15.18 11.36 -31.76
CA ARG A 110 15.48 10.38 -32.82
C ARG A 110 16.78 9.59 -32.57
N ASP A 111 17.61 10.05 -31.65
CA ASP A 111 18.87 9.40 -31.25
C ASP A 111 18.78 8.88 -29.81
N GLU A 112 18.87 7.57 -29.62
CA GLU A 112 18.66 6.95 -28.30
C GLU A 112 19.76 7.31 -27.31
N TYR A 113 21.01 7.53 -27.74
CA TYR A 113 22.09 7.91 -26.84
C TYR A 113 21.88 9.33 -26.29
N LEU A 114 21.55 10.27 -27.18
CA LEU A 114 21.29 11.65 -26.81
C LEU A 114 20.03 11.78 -25.95
N LYS A 115 19.00 10.98 -26.24
CA LYS A 115 17.79 10.85 -25.40
C LYS A 115 18.13 10.43 -23.98
N GLN A 116 18.92 9.36 -23.81
CA GLN A 116 19.29 8.87 -22.49
C GLN A 116 20.16 9.87 -21.73
N ALA A 117 21.10 10.54 -22.43
CA ALA A 117 21.91 11.61 -21.84
C ALA A 117 21.05 12.78 -21.35
N LEU A 118 20.09 13.23 -22.16
CA LEU A 118 19.15 14.30 -21.80
C LEU A 118 18.31 13.90 -20.59
N LEU A 119 17.69 12.70 -20.61
CA LEU A 119 16.88 12.21 -19.49
C LEU A 119 17.68 12.12 -18.19
N LYS A 120 18.88 11.55 -18.23
CA LYS A 120 19.77 11.44 -17.07
C LYS A 120 20.11 12.81 -16.51
N PHE A 121 20.55 13.74 -17.37
CA PHE A 121 20.84 15.11 -16.97
C PHE A 121 19.63 15.79 -16.34
N THR A 122 18.45 15.64 -16.94
CA THR A 122 17.21 16.23 -16.44
C THR A 122 16.80 15.69 -15.08
N VAL A 123 16.92 14.37 -14.87
CA VAL A 123 16.61 13.73 -13.57
C VAL A 123 17.63 14.13 -12.50
N GLU A 124 18.92 14.18 -12.82
CA GLU A 124 19.97 14.50 -11.85
C GLU A 124 19.90 15.96 -11.38
N ASN A 125 19.53 16.89 -12.27
CA ASN A 125 19.60 18.33 -11.97
C ASN A 125 18.23 18.98 -11.68
N PHE A 126 17.12 18.42 -12.18
CA PHE A 126 15.79 19.03 -12.09
C PHE A 126 14.72 18.11 -11.50
N ARG A 127 15.13 17.15 -10.65
CA ARG A 127 14.23 16.14 -10.08
C ARG A 127 12.96 16.71 -9.44
N GLU A 128 13.11 17.76 -8.64
CA GLU A 128 11.98 18.35 -7.91
C GLU A 128 11.05 19.16 -8.81
N ASP A 129 11.59 19.82 -9.83
CA ASP A 129 10.77 20.53 -10.83
C ASP A 129 10.02 19.54 -11.72
N LEU A 130 10.64 18.42 -12.10
CA LEU A 130 9.94 17.30 -12.76
C LEU A 130 8.82 16.75 -11.88
N ARG A 131 9.06 16.52 -10.58
CA ARG A 131 8.02 16.06 -9.63
C ARG A 131 6.85 17.04 -9.57
N LYS A 132 7.11 18.36 -9.54
CA LYS A 132 6.08 19.40 -9.56
C LYS A 132 5.30 19.41 -10.88
N MET A 133 6.00 19.39 -12.03
CA MET A 133 5.40 19.41 -13.36
C MET A 133 4.53 18.17 -13.62
N LEU A 134 4.97 17.00 -13.16
CA LEU A 134 4.23 15.74 -13.29
C LEU A 134 3.07 15.61 -12.28
N GLY A 135 2.76 16.66 -11.51
CA GLY A 135 1.66 16.64 -10.54
C GLY A 135 1.90 15.71 -9.34
N ALA A 136 3.14 15.27 -9.11
CA ALA A 136 3.52 14.46 -7.96
C ALA A 136 3.73 15.29 -6.68
N SER A 137 3.49 16.61 -6.72
CA SER A 137 3.51 17.48 -5.53
C SER A 137 2.35 17.17 -4.61
N LEU A 138 2.61 16.34 -3.59
CA LEU A 138 1.69 15.94 -2.53
C LEU A 138 1.20 17.12 -1.66
N ALA A 139 1.95 18.23 -1.67
CA ALA A 139 1.84 19.33 -0.71
C ALA A 139 0.53 20.15 -0.77
N ARG A 140 -0.34 19.93 -1.78
CA ARG A 140 -1.63 20.64 -1.87
C ARG A 140 -2.78 19.95 -1.13
N VAL A 141 -2.61 18.70 -0.72
CA VAL A 141 -3.70 17.94 -0.08
C VAL A 141 -3.63 18.10 1.44
N VAL A 142 -4.52 18.90 2.00
CA VAL A 142 -4.67 19.06 3.45
C VAL A 142 -5.74 18.11 3.97
N PHE A 143 -5.40 17.36 5.01
CA PHE A 143 -6.28 16.37 5.62
C PHE A 143 -7.35 17.07 6.45
N LYS A 144 -8.62 16.84 6.11
CA LYS A 144 -9.77 17.37 6.82
C LYS A 144 -10.83 16.29 7.00
N TRP A 145 -11.33 16.13 8.21
CA TRP A 145 -12.43 15.23 8.48
C TRP A 145 -13.75 15.87 8.05
N GLU A 146 -14.26 15.46 6.89
CA GLU A 146 -15.48 16.00 6.28
C GLU A 146 -16.61 14.95 6.18
N PRO A 147 -17.88 15.36 6.10
CA PRO A 147 -19.01 14.44 5.97
C PRO A 147 -18.88 13.46 4.81
N GLY A 148 -18.29 13.90 3.69
CA GLY A 148 -18.02 13.04 2.53
C GLY A 148 -17.06 11.88 2.85
N PHE A 149 -16.12 12.07 3.77
CA PHE A 149 -15.25 10.98 4.20
C PHE A 149 -16.02 9.95 5.05
N GLU A 150 -16.96 10.39 5.89
CA GLU A 150 -17.81 9.48 6.65
C GLU A 150 -18.76 8.69 5.79
N GLU A 151 -19.42 9.33 4.82
CA GLU A 151 -20.26 8.65 3.82
C GLU A 151 -19.42 7.62 3.05
N PHE A 152 -18.20 8.00 2.65
CA PHE A 152 -17.29 7.08 1.98
C PHE A 152 -16.99 5.83 2.82
N LEU A 153 -16.67 6.01 4.10
CA LEU A 153 -16.39 4.92 5.03
C LEU A 153 -17.60 3.98 5.21
N ARG A 154 -18.82 4.54 5.27
CA ARG A 154 -20.06 3.80 5.51
C ARG A 154 -20.56 3.08 4.27
N GLU A 155 -20.58 3.73 3.12
CA GLU A 155 -21.43 3.33 1.98
C GLU A 155 -20.66 3.13 0.68
N ARG A 156 -19.64 3.96 0.39
CA ARG A 156 -18.95 3.95 -0.92
C ARG A 156 -17.76 3.00 -0.96
N LYS A 157 -17.21 2.62 0.19
CA LYS A 157 -16.05 1.74 0.25
C LYS A 157 -16.39 0.32 -0.24
N LYS A 158 -15.65 -0.17 -1.24
CA LYS A 158 -15.89 -1.49 -1.86
C LYS A 158 -15.76 -2.67 -0.88
N ARG A 159 -14.83 -2.63 0.08
CA ARG A 159 -14.58 -3.71 1.06
C ARG A 159 -14.37 -3.14 2.46
N LYS A 160 -14.82 -3.87 3.50
CA LYS A 160 -14.65 -3.50 4.92
C LYS A 160 -15.21 -2.09 5.23
N LYS A 161 -16.48 -1.88 4.89
CA LYS A 161 -17.23 -0.68 5.27
C LYS A 161 -17.24 -0.52 6.79
N VAL A 162 -17.17 0.72 7.25
CA VAL A 162 -17.18 1.05 8.68
C VAL A 162 -18.55 1.65 8.99
N ALA A 163 -19.53 0.78 9.21
CA ALA A 163 -20.91 1.20 9.48
C ALA A 163 -21.19 1.42 10.98
N SER A 164 -20.35 0.88 11.87
CA SER A 164 -20.54 0.98 13.32
C SER A 164 -20.33 2.42 13.81
N PRO A 165 -21.32 3.05 14.47
CA PRO A 165 -21.20 4.42 15.00
C PRO A 165 -20.01 4.57 15.97
N GLY A 166 -19.78 3.57 16.82
CA GLY A 166 -18.65 3.58 17.76
C GLY A 166 -17.28 3.55 17.06
N THR A 167 -17.17 2.81 15.96
CA THR A 167 -15.91 2.75 15.19
C THR A 167 -15.66 4.06 14.44
N ILE A 168 -16.71 4.68 13.89
CA ILE A 168 -16.60 5.99 13.24
C ILE A 168 -16.18 7.06 14.25
N SER A 169 -16.80 7.09 15.43
CA SER A 169 -16.41 8.02 16.49
C SER A 169 -14.95 7.84 16.89
N TYR A 170 -14.49 6.59 17.07
CA TYR A 170 -13.09 6.29 17.35
C TYR A 170 -12.15 6.77 16.24
N TYR A 171 -12.48 6.51 14.97
CA TYR A 171 -11.69 6.96 13.82
C TYR A 171 -11.65 8.49 13.70
N ARG A 172 -12.78 9.16 13.93
CA ARG A 172 -12.88 10.62 13.91
C ARG A 172 -11.96 11.23 14.94
N ASN A 173 -11.97 10.72 16.17
CA ASN A 173 -11.10 11.21 17.24
C ASN A 173 -9.62 10.99 16.91
N LEU A 174 -9.28 9.82 16.36
CA LEU A 174 -7.90 9.52 15.97
C LEU A 174 -7.42 10.40 14.82
N PHE A 175 -8.27 10.64 13.82
CA PHE A 175 -7.96 11.54 12.70
C PHE A 175 -7.78 12.98 13.18
N LYS A 176 -8.74 13.49 13.96
CA LYS A 176 -8.70 14.86 14.48
C LYS A 176 -7.45 15.14 15.29
N LYS A 177 -7.00 14.16 16.07
CA LYS A 177 -5.81 14.30 16.91
C LYS A 177 -4.49 14.29 16.12
N HIS A 178 -4.41 13.51 15.04
CA HIS A 178 -3.11 13.18 14.42
C HIS A 178 -2.93 13.63 12.97
N LEU A 179 -4.03 13.84 12.23
CA LEU A 179 -4.03 14.06 10.79
C LEU A 179 -4.69 15.38 10.37
N GLU A 180 -5.70 15.86 11.12
CA GLU A 180 -6.43 17.08 10.78
C GLU A 180 -5.50 18.29 10.62
N GLY A 181 -5.70 19.04 9.53
CA GLY A 181 -4.93 20.23 9.20
C GLY A 181 -3.53 19.95 8.64
N LYS A 182 -3.07 18.69 8.61
CA LYS A 182 -1.75 18.35 8.07
C LYS A 182 -1.79 18.18 6.55
N ALA A 183 -0.78 18.69 5.86
CA ALA A 183 -0.58 18.44 4.45
C ALA A 183 -0.02 17.04 4.22
N LEU A 184 -0.39 16.42 3.10
CA LEU A 184 0.21 15.16 2.65
C LEU A 184 1.67 15.39 2.29
N SER A 185 2.58 14.83 3.09
CA SER A 185 4.02 14.92 2.92
C SER A 185 4.69 13.58 3.27
N GLU A 186 5.94 13.40 2.86
CA GLU A 186 6.76 12.25 3.27
C GLU A 186 6.91 12.20 4.80
N GLU A 187 7.09 13.34 5.47
CA GLU A 187 7.15 13.44 6.94
C GLU A 187 5.86 12.94 7.63
N LEU A 188 4.68 13.29 7.09
CA LEU A 188 3.42 12.79 7.63
C LEU A 188 3.29 11.28 7.43
N VAL A 189 3.74 10.77 6.29
CA VAL A 189 3.78 9.33 6.00
C VAL A 189 4.66 8.62 7.01
N ASP A 190 5.90 9.09 7.22
CA ASP A 190 6.84 8.50 8.18
C ASP A 190 6.32 8.55 9.62
N TYR A 191 5.70 9.66 10.02
CA TYR A 191 5.02 9.79 11.30
C TYR A 191 3.93 8.71 11.47
N VAL A 192 3.08 8.51 10.47
CA VAL A 192 1.99 7.52 10.52
C VAL A 192 2.54 6.09 10.53
N VAL A 193 3.58 5.81 9.73
CA VAL A 193 4.23 4.49 9.66
C VAL A 193 4.83 4.13 11.00
N ASN A 194 5.51 5.05 11.67
CA ASN A 194 6.21 4.76 12.93
C ASN A 194 5.34 4.88 14.19
N HIS A 195 4.11 5.38 14.06
CA HIS A 195 3.21 5.56 15.20
C HIS A 195 2.86 4.24 15.90
N GLU A 196 2.86 4.23 17.24
CA GLU A 196 2.55 3.07 18.09
C GLU A 196 1.13 2.54 17.84
N ASN A 197 0.16 3.47 17.81
CA ASN A 197 -1.22 3.14 17.49
C ASN A 197 -1.38 2.74 16.01
N LYS A 198 -1.34 1.44 15.75
CA LYS A 198 -1.54 0.85 14.42
C LYS A 198 -2.91 1.16 13.79
N TRP A 199 -3.91 1.66 14.54
CA TRP A 199 -5.16 2.13 13.93
C TRP A 199 -4.98 3.43 13.15
N LEU A 200 -3.98 4.26 13.49
CA LEU A 200 -3.71 5.50 12.76
C LEU A 200 -3.36 5.21 11.30
N ARG A 201 -2.54 4.18 11.06
CA ARG A 201 -2.22 3.67 9.72
C ARG A 201 -3.48 3.29 8.93
N ASN A 202 -4.45 2.63 9.58
CA ASN A 202 -5.70 2.25 8.93
C ASN A 202 -6.56 3.48 8.58
N VAL A 203 -6.68 4.43 9.51
CA VAL A 203 -7.44 5.67 9.29
C VAL A 203 -6.81 6.48 8.16
N PHE A 204 -5.49 6.65 8.17
CA PHE A 204 -4.73 7.30 7.09
C PHE A 204 -4.98 6.62 5.74
N ARG A 205 -4.83 5.29 5.67
CA ARG A 205 -5.10 4.52 4.44
C ARG A 205 -6.54 4.68 3.95
N HIS A 206 -7.52 4.75 4.86
CA HIS A 206 -8.91 5.02 4.45
C HIS A 206 -9.07 6.41 3.86
N TYR A 207 -8.40 7.40 4.43
CA TYR A 207 -8.43 8.76 3.87
C TYR A 207 -7.74 8.82 2.51
N VAL A 208 -6.60 8.15 2.32
CA VAL A 208 -5.95 8.02 1.01
C VAL A 208 -6.87 7.35 -0.02
N GLN A 209 -7.61 6.31 0.36
CA GLN A 209 -8.63 5.70 -0.50
C GLN A 209 -9.76 6.67 -0.86
N TYR A 210 -10.16 7.51 0.10
CA TYR A 210 -11.16 8.55 -0.13
C TYR A 210 -10.63 9.64 -1.09
N LEU A 211 -9.41 10.12 -0.89
CA LEU A 211 -8.75 11.08 -1.77
C LEU A 211 -8.66 10.55 -3.21
N TYR A 212 -8.31 9.27 -3.38
CA TYR A 212 -8.28 8.63 -4.69
C TYR A 212 -9.68 8.50 -5.31
N TYR A 213 -10.68 8.08 -4.52
CA TYR A 213 -12.07 8.02 -4.96
C TYR A 213 -12.60 9.40 -5.41
N SER A 214 -12.28 10.45 -4.66
CA SER A 214 -12.62 11.84 -4.96
C SER A 214 -11.69 12.50 -5.99
N ARG A 215 -10.79 11.72 -6.65
CA ARG A 215 -9.85 12.20 -7.67
C ARG A 215 -8.94 13.35 -7.21
N LYS A 216 -8.68 13.47 -5.91
CA LYS A 216 -7.77 14.46 -5.30
C LYS A 216 -6.29 14.04 -5.38
N ILE A 217 -6.01 12.76 -5.68
CA ILE A 217 -4.66 12.22 -5.89
C ILE A 217 -4.62 11.29 -7.11
N LEU A 218 -3.45 11.20 -7.74
CA LEU A 218 -3.19 10.35 -8.90
C LEU A 218 -3.05 8.86 -8.51
N PRO A 219 -3.24 7.92 -9.46
CA PRO A 219 -3.07 6.48 -9.22
C PRO A 219 -1.69 6.10 -8.68
N GLU A 220 -0.63 6.77 -9.13
CA GLU A 220 0.76 6.51 -8.74
C GLU A 220 0.98 6.88 -7.28
N THR A 221 0.51 8.07 -6.88
CA THR A 221 0.49 8.53 -5.49
C THR A 221 -0.30 7.59 -4.60
N TYR A 222 -1.47 7.15 -5.07
CA TYR A 222 -2.29 6.18 -4.35
C TYR A 222 -1.55 4.85 -4.17
N GLY A 223 -0.92 4.33 -5.23
CA GLY A 223 -0.13 3.10 -5.21
C GLY A 223 1.00 3.18 -4.19
N TRP A 224 1.84 4.21 -4.30
CA TRP A 224 2.96 4.46 -3.39
C TRP A 224 2.52 4.55 -1.92
N LEU A 225 1.51 5.36 -1.59
CA LEU A 225 1.01 5.49 -0.21
C LEU A 225 0.45 4.17 0.34
N MET A 226 -0.20 3.39 -0.52
CA MET A 226 -0.79 2.11 -0.14
C MET A 226 0.26 1.00 0.01
N GLU A 227 1.44 1.16 -0.58
CA GLU A 227 2.60 0.29 -0.41
C GLU A 227 3.40 0.67 0.85
N VAL A 228 3.79 1.94 0.96
CA VAL A 228 4.66 2.45 2.04
C VAL A 228 4.00 2.42 3.40
N VAL A 229 2.70 2.70 3.49
CA VAL A 229 1.97 2.64 4.77
C VAL A 229 1.34 1.26 4.90
N PRO A 230 1.98 0.24 5.48
CA PRO A 230 1.42 -1.10 5.51
C PRO A 230 0.07 -1.10 6.23
N SER A 231 -0.87 -1.87 5.70
CA SER A 231 -2.06 -2.21 6.47
C SER A 231 -1.63 -2.91 7.77
N ARG A 232 -2.47 -2.91 8.80
CA ARG A 232 -2.21 -3.69 10.02
C ARG A 232 -1.75 -5.11 9.66
N SER A 233 -0.45 -5.36 9.78
CA SER A 233 0.10 -6.70 9.65
C SER A 233 -0.33 -7.48 10.89
N TYR A 234 -1.14 -8.51 10.67
CA TYR A 234 -1.21 -9.59 11.63
C TYR A 234 0.13 -10.29 11.48
N ARG A 235 1.05 -10.11 12.44
CA ARG A 235 2.15 -11.07 12.57
C ARG A 235 1.44 -12.43 12.69
N LEU A 236 1.73 -13.33 11.76
CA LEU A 236 1.45 -14.75 11.88
C LEU A 236 2.38 -15.28 12.97
N ASP A 237 2.19 -14.78 14.19
CA ASP A 237 2.72 -15.41 15.38
C ASP A 237 1.96 -16.74 15.45
N VAL A 238 2.57 -17.79 14.91
CA VAL A 238 2.15 -19.18 15.13
C VAL A 238 2.46 -19.50 16.59
N ARG A 239 1.77 -18.82 17.51
CA ARG A 239 1.81 -19.16 18.92
C ARG A 239 0.97 -20.41 19.08
N PRO A 240 1.54 -21.52 19.57
CA PRO A 240 0.69 -22.56 20.14
C PRO A 240 -0.08 -21.87 21.25
N TYR A 241 -1.40 -21.79 21.10
CA TYR A 241 -2.26 -21.43 22.23
C TYR A 241 -2.60 -22.76 22.89
N PRO A 242 -1.89 -23.18 23.96
CA PRO A 242 -2.32 -24.30 24.75
C PRO A 242 -3.65 -23.90 25.38
N ILE A 243 -4.76 -24.33 24.78
CA ILE A 243 -6.07 -24.21 25.41
C ILE A 243 -6.18 -25.42 26.32
N ASN A 244 -6.11 -25.18 27.62
CA ASN A 244 -6.43 -26.20 28.61
C ASN A 244 -7.95 -26.40 28.61
N LEU A 245 -8.39 -27.62 28.34
CA LEU A 245 -9.82 -27.97 28.35
C LEU A 245 -10.40 -27.90 29.78
N GLU A 246 -9.55 -28.03 30.80
CA GLU A 246 -9.95 -27.87 32.20
C GLU A 246 -10.39 -26.42 32.50
N ASP A 247 -9.67 -25.43 31.96
CA ASP A 247 -10.05 -24.01 32.11
C ASP A 247 -11.37 -23.70 31.38
N VAL A 248 -11.64 -24.42 30.28
CA VAL A 248 -12.93 -24.34 29.58
C VAL A 248 -14.05 -24.89 30.46
N ALA A 249 -13.87 -26.08 31.03
CA ALA A 249 -14.85 -26.70 31.92
C ALA A 249 -15.11 -25.83 33.18
N LYS A 250 -14.05 -25.34 33.84
CA LYS A 250 -14.15 -24.42 34.99
C LYS A 250 -14.93 -23.15 34.63
N THR A 251 -14.65 -22.56 33.47
CA THR A 251 -15.35 -21.36 33.00
C THR A 251 -16.84 -21.63 32.78
N LEU A 252 -17.18 -22.74 32.13
CA LEU A 252 -18.59 -23.09 31.88
C LEU A 252 -19.34 -23.36 33.18
N LYS A 253 -18.77 -24.17 34.07
CA LYS A 253 -19.39 -24.48 35.38
C LYS A 253 -19.63 -23.22 36.19
N TYR A 254 -18.66 -22.31 36.24
CA TYR A 254 -18.82 -21.04 36.92
C TYR A 254 -19.97 -20.22 36.32
N LEU A 255 -20.01 -20.08 34.99
CA LEU A 255 -21.06 -19.31 34.31
C LEU A 255 -22.44 -19.96 34.45
N GLU A 256 -22.53 -21.29 34.43
CA GLU A 256 -23.77 -22.03 34.61
C GLU A 256 -24.39 -21.74 35.98
N SER A 257 -23.57 -21.75 37.04
CA SER A 257 -24.04 -21.46 38.42
C SER A 257 -24.28 -19.98 38.70
N ASN A 258 -23.56 -19.06 38.05
CA ASN A 258 -23.56 -17.64 38.45
C ASN A 258 -24.19 -16.68 37.41
N HIS A 259 -24.26 -17.07 36.14
CA HIS A 259 -24.76 -16.19 35.07
C HIS A 259 -25.26 -16.98 33.84
N GLU A 260 -26.44 -17.59 33.94
CA GLU A 260 -27.05 -18.46 32.92
C GLU A 260 -27.06 -17.86 31.49
N LEU A 261 -27.31 -16.55 31.36
CA LEU A 261 -27.30 -15.88 30.06
C LEU A 261 -25.90 -15.81 29.40
N TYR A 262 -24.83 -15.71 30.21
CA TYR A 262 -23.46 -15.73 29.71
C TYR A 262 -23.02 -17.16 29.45
N TYR A 263 -23.46 -18.10 30.27
CA TYR A 263 -23.33 -19.53 30.00
C TYR A 263 -23.91 -19.88 28.63
N LEU A 264 -25.15 -19.48 28.32
CA LEU A 264 -25.76 -19.66 26.99
C LEU A 264 -24.87 -19.12 25.86
N ALA A 265 -24.37 -17.88 25.98
CA ALA A 265 -23.50 -17.29 24.97
C ALA A 265 -22.22 -18.11 24.78
N TYR A 266 -21.65 -18.65 25.86
CA TYR A 266 -20.47 -19.50 25.84
C TYR A 266 -20.73 -20.89 25.27
N SER A 267 -21.85 -21.52 25.63
CA SER A 267 -22.30 -22.80 25.08
C SER A 267 -22.52 -22.71 23.57
N LEU A 268 -23.17 -21.66 23.07
CA LEU A 268 -23.32 -21.41 21.63
C LEU A 268 -21.99 -21.24 20.89
N MET A 269 -20.98 -20.61 21.52
CA MET A 269 -19.64 -20.49 20.94
C MET A 269 -18.87 -21.81 20.94
N LEU A 270 -19.08 -22.64 21.96
CA LEU A 270 -18.38 -23.90 22.11
C LEU A 270 -19.03 -24.98 21.23
N GLU A 271 -20.33 -25.20 21.35
CA GLU A 271 -21.07 -26.17 20.54
C GLU A 271 -21.06 -25.79 19.05
N GLY A 272 -21.46 -24.56 18.71
CA GLY A 272 -21.56 -24.14 17.30
C GLY A 272 -20.27 -23.58 16.71
N GLY A 273 -19.20 -23.42 17.49
CA GLY A 273 -17.99 -22.73 17.05
C GLY A 273 -18.24 -21.26 16.67
N LEU A 274 -19.31 -20.64 17.19
CA LEU A 274 -19.72 -19.28 16.82
C LEU A 274 -18.71 -18.22 17.28
N ARG A 275 -18.66 -17.09 16.58
CA ARG A 275 -18.03 -15.88 17.12
C ARG A 275 -18.95 -15.29 18.18
N LEU A 276 -18.38 -14.65 19.20
CA LEU A 276 -19.17 -13.96 20.23
C LEU A 276 -20.24 -13.05 19.59
N SER A 277 -19.89 -12.23 18.60
CA SER A 277 -20.85 -11.36 17.91
C SER A 277 -22.02 -12.11 17.27
N HIS A 278 -21.81 -13.34 16.80
CA HIS A 278 -22.85 -14.15 16.17
C HIS A 278 -23.69 -14.88 17.22
N ALA A 279 -23.09 -15.37 18.31
CA ALA A 279 -23.83 -15.91 19.44
C ALA A 279 -24.74 -14.85 20.07
N LEU A 280 -24.23 -13.63 20.29
CA LEU A 280 -25.03 -12.52 20.81
C LEU A 280 -26.13 -12.07 19.85
N LEU A 281 -25.86 -12.10 18.54
CA LEU A 281 -26.87 -11.83 17.52
C LEU A 281 -27.98 -12.88 17.55
N LEU A 282 -27.60 -14.17 17.59
CA LEU A 282 -28.54 -15.29 17.67
C LEU A 282 -29.48 -15.14 18.87
N ILE A 283 -28.96 -14.91 20.08
CA ILE A 283 -29.78 -14.71 21.28
C ILE A 283 -30.76 -13.53 21.10
N LYS A 284 -30.27 -12.42 20.55
CA LYS A 284 -31.08 -11.20 20.36
C LYS A 284 -32.17 -11.37 19.31
N SER A 285 -31.91 -12.08 18.21
CA SER A 285 -32.80 -12.18 17.04
C SER A 285 -33.34 -13.58 16.80
N PHE A 286 -33.36 -14.42 17.84
CA PHE A 286 -33.85 -15.79 17.74
C PHE A 286 -35.34 -15.79 17.38
N SER A 287 -35.68 -16.40 16.25
CA SER A 287 -37.05 -16.51 15.75
C SER A 287 -37.16 -17.78 14.88
N PRO A 288 -37.54 -18.92 15.47
CA PRO A 288 -37.38 -20.24 14.85
C PRO A 288 -38.41 -20.55 13.75
N GLY A 289 -39.62 -19.98 13.84
CA GLY A 289 -40.76 -20.37 12.99
C GLY A 289 -40.79 -19.84 11.55
N ASN A 290 -39.68 -19.27 11.06
CA ASN A 290 -39.64 -18.71 9.70
C ASN A 290 -39.05 -19.71 8.72
N ILE A 291 -39.61 -19.80 7.52
CA ILE A 291 -38.92 -20.41 6.36
C ILE A 291 -37.91 -19.38 5.83
N VAL A 292 -36.74 -19.86 5.45
CA VAL A 292 -35.67 -19.04 4.88
C VAL A 292 -35.16 -19.65 3.60
N GLU A 293 -34.97 -18.80 2.60
CA GLU A 293 -34.24 -19.13 1.38
C GLU A 293 -32.75 -18.90 1.63
N ILE A 294 -31.91 -19.88 1.29
CA ILE A 294 -30.45 -19.74 1.37
C ILE A 294 -29.97 -19.11 0.05
N PRO A 295 -29.45 -17.87 0.06
CA PRO A 295 -29.15 -17.20 -1.20
C PRO A 295 -28.04 -17.91 -1.98
N GLY A 296 -28.22 -18.04 -3.30
CA GLY A 296 -27.22 -18.61 -4.21
C GLY A 296 -27.19 -20.14 -4.30
N VAL A 297 -28.13 -20.82 -3.65
CA VAL A 297 -28.33 -22.28 -3.75
C VAL A 297 -29.81 -22.66 -3.89
N ASP A 298 -30.71 -21.68 -4.10
CA ASP A 298 -32.16 -21.83 -4.30
C ASP A 298 -32.83 -22.87 -3.38
N LEU A 299 -32.34 -22.94 -2.13
CA LEU A 299 -32.79 -23.92 -1.13
C LEU A 299 -33.65 -23.23 -0.07
N GLU A 300 -34.91 -23.65 0.05
CA GLU A 300 -35.80 -23.25 1.13
C GLU A 300 -35.69 -24.23 2.31
N THR A 301 -35.59 -23.70 3.52
CA THR A 301 -35.47 -24.51 4.72
C THR A 301 -36.05 -23.79 5.93
N ASN A 302 -36.50 -24.55 6.93
CA ASN A 302 -36.89 -23.96 8.21
C ASN A 302 -35.68 -23.28 8.86
N ARG A 303 -35.88 -22.08 9.41
CA ARG A 303 -34.78 -21.34 10.05
C ARG A 303 -34.21 -22.12 11.22
N LEU A 304 -35.03 -22.82 11.99
CA LEU A 304 -34.60 -23.83 12.95
C LEU A 304 -34.90 -25.22 12.40
N VAL A 305 -33.87 -26.06 12.29
CA VAL A 305 -33.99 -27.49 11.98
C VAL A 305 -33.48 -28.28 13.18
N CYS A 306 -34.33 -29.07 13.79
CA CYS A 306 -33.97 -29.95 14.90
C CYS A 306 -33.95 -31.41 14.44
N LEU A 307 -32.81 -32.06 14.67
CA LEU A 307 -32.60 -33.48 14.39
C LEU A 307 -32.63 -34.20 15.75
N GLU A 308 -33.84 -34.41 16.28
CA GLU A 308 -34.06 -34.86 17.66
C GLU A 308 -33.39 -36.21 17.94
N GLU A 309 -33.46 -37.16 17.00
CA GLU A 309 -32.80 -38.46 17.11
C GLU A 309 -31.28 -38.36 17.21
N ARG A 310 -30.70 -37.27 16.69
CA ARG A 310 -29.27 -36.96 16.77
C ARG A 310 -28.94 -35.96 17.90
N ARG A 311 -29.95 -35.54 18.67
CA ARG A 311 -29.87 -34.66 19.86
C ARG A 311 -29.26 -33.27 19.61
N PHE A 312 -29.45 -32.70 18.43
CA PHE A 312 -29.01 -31.34 18.13
C PHE A 312 -29.98 -30.58 17.22
N CYS A 313 -29.81 -29.26 17.15
CA CYS A 313 -30.45 -28.41 16.17
C CYS A 313 -29.42 -27.55 15.44
N ARG A 314 -29.81 -27.06 14.26
CA ARG A 314 -29.12 -26.01 13.54
C ARG A 314 -30.07 -24.86 13.23
N TYR A 315 -29.56 -23.64 13.37
CA TYR A 315 -30.30 -22.41 13.09
C TYR A 315 -29.61 -21.60 11.99
N TYR A 316 -30.36 -21.21 10.97
CA TYR A 316 -29.86 -20.32 9.91
C TYR A 316 -29.85 -18.87 10.39
N LEU A 317 -28.65 -18.34 10.66
CA LEU A 317 -28.41 -16.96 11.08
C LEU A 317 -28.28 -15.98 9.91
N GLY A 318 -27.92 -16.46 8.70
CA GLY A 318 -27.94 -15.66 7.47
C GLY A 318 -27.04 -14.42 7.46
N VAL A 319 -25.98 -14.38 8.27
CA VAL A 319 -25.06 -13.24 8.32
C VAL A 319 -24.15 -13.27 7.11
N ARG A 320 -24.39 -12.37 6.16
CA ARG A 320 -23.63 -12.21 4.91
C ARG A 320 -23.24 -10.75 4.67
N GLY A 321 -22.39 -10.50 3.67
CA GLY A 321 -21.97 -9.14 3.26
C GLY A 321 -20.65 -8.65 3.87
N TYR A 322 -20.62 -7.43 4.42
CA TYR A 322 -19.37 -6.76 4.84
C TYR A 322 -18.80 -7.21 6.19
N VAL A 323 -19.52 -8.08 6.89
CA VAL A 323 -19.11 -8.70 8.16
C VAL A 323 -18.64 -10.13 7.93
N LYS A 324 -17.99 -10.73 8.93
CA LYS A 324 -17.57 -12.14 8.81
C LYS A 324 -18.81 -13.02 8.69
N PRO A 325 -18.89 -13.91 7.68
CA PRO A 325 -20.10 -14.65 7.44
C PRO A 325 -20.40 -15.63 8.58
N CYS A 326 -21.70 -15.91 8.74
CA CYS A 326 -22.25 -16.94 9.61
C CYS A 326 -23.56 -17.42 9.03
N GLU A 327 -23.60 -18.64 8.52
CA GLU A 327 -24.83 -19.17 7.95
C GLU A 327 -25.56 -20.01 8.97
N TRP A 328 -24.95 -21.11 9.42
CA TRP A 328 -25.56 -22.02 10.37
C TRP A 328 -24.96 -21.88 11.76
N ALA A 329 -25.80 -22.00 12.77
CA ALA A 329 -25.43 -22.14 14.17
C ALA A 329 -25.91 -23.50 14.67
N TYR A 330 -24.96 -24.38 14.99
CA TYR A 330 -25.25 -25.70 15.56
C TYR A 330 -25.21 -25.66 17.09
N PHE A 331 -26.11 -26.38 17.75
CA PHE A 331 -26.18 -26.46 19.21
C PHE A 331 -27.03 -27.65 19.67
N SER A 332 -26.85 -28.08 20.91
CA SER A 332 -27.59 -29.19 21.52
C SER A 332 -29.04 -28.83 21.84
N LEU A 333 -29.88 -29.85 22.05
CA LEU A 333 -31.26 -29.64 22.54
C LEU A 333 -31.31 -28.95 23.92
N GLU A 334 -30.29 -29.14 24.76
CA GLU A 334 -30.17 -28.45 26.05
C GLU A 334 -29.94 -26.95 25.84
N THR A 335 -29.02 -26.60 24.94
CA THR A 335 -28.75 -25.20 24.58
C THR A 335 -29.95 -24.55 23.90
N LEU A 336 -30.76 -25.30 23.13
CA LEU A 336 -32.02 -24.79 22.58
C LEU A 336 -32.97 -24.31 23.68
N LYS A 337 -33.19 -25.12 24.74
CA LYS A 337 -34.06 -24.74 25.86
C LYS A 337 -33.62 -23.44 26.52
N LEU A 338 -32.31 -23.28 26.71
CA LEU A 338 -31.73 -22.04 27.24
C LEU A 338 -31.91 -20.86 26.27
N LEU A 339 -31.73 -21.10 24.97
CA LEU A 339 -31.90 -20.09 23.93
C LEU A 339 -33.34 -19.59 23.85
N GLU A 340 -34.32 -20.48 23.91
CA GLU A 340 -35.75 -20.14 23.95
C GLU A 340 -36.09 -19.30 25.20
N LYS A 341 -35.59 -19.70 26.38
CA LYS A 341 -35.77 -18.96 27.63
C LYS A 341 -35.24 -17.53 27.58
N HIS A 342 -34.14 -17.31 26.87
CA HIS A 342 -33.44 -16.02 26.80
C HIS A 342 -33.60 -15.29 25.46
N ALA A 343 -34.50 -15.74 24.61
CA ALA A 343 -34.73 -15.15 23.30
C ALA A 343 -35.05 -13.65 23.41
N GLY A 344 -34.48 -12.84 22.52
CA GLY A 344 -34.69 -11.39 22.49
C GLY A 344 -33.82 -10.59 23.45
N ARG A 345 -33.08 -11.24 24.37
CA ARG A 345 -32.19 -10.54 25.31
C ARG A 345 -31.00 -9.90 24.59
N LYS A 346 -30.61 -8.70 25.03
CA LYS A 346 -29.44 -7.98 24.53
C LYS A 346 -28.29 -8.06 25.53
N ILE A 347 -27.17 -8.61 25.09
CA ILE A 347 -25.93 -8.66 25.88
C ILE A 347 -24.95 -7.64 25.32
N ASN A 348 -24.39 -6.79 26.19
CA ASN A 348 -23.29 -5.92 25.79
C ASN A 348 -21.97 -6.72 25.81
N ARG A 349 -21.26 -6.70 24.66
CA ARG A 349 -19.96 -7.35 24.52
C ARG A 349 -18.93 -6.84 25.54
N SER A 350 -18.83 -5.53 25.78
CA SER A 350 -17.82 -4.98 26.67
C SER A 350 -18.05 -5.44 28.11
N THR A 351 -19.31 -5.40 28.55
CA THR A 351 -19.72 -5.85 29.88
C THR A 351 -19.44 -7.33 30.09
N LEU A 352 -19.74 -8.18 29.10
CA LEU A 352 -19.42 -9.61 29.18
C LEU A 352 -17.90 -9.85 29.23
N GLU A 353 -17.12 -9.17 28.40
CA GLU A 353 -15.65 -9.31 28.42
C GLU A 353 -15.04 -8.82 29.74
N GLU A 354 -15.55 -7.72 30.29
CA GLU A 354 -15.15 -7.17 31.59
C GLU A 354 -15.50 -8.13 32.72
N TYR A 355 -16.74 -8.63 32.77
CA TYR A 355 -17.17 -9.63 33.74
C TYR A 355 -16.24 -10.85 33.72
N THR A 356 -15.92 -11.38 32.53
CA THR A 356 -15.08 -12.58 32.41
C THR A 356 -13.65 -12.33 32.89
N LYS A 357 -13.09 -11.14 32.66
CA LYS A 357 -11.77 -10.77 33.17
C LYS A 357 -11.75 -10.65 34.69
N ASN A 358 -12.75 -9.97 35.25
CA ASN A 358 -12.83 -9.71 36.68
C ASN A 358 -12.96 -10.99 37.50
N HIS A 359 -13.50 -12.06 36.91
CA HIS A 359 -13.65 -13.36 37.54
C HIS A 359 -12.58 -14.38 37.12
N GLY A 360 -11.52 -13.95 36.43
CA GLY A 360 -10.43 -14.84 36.01
C GLY A 360 -10.83 -15.93 35.01
N LEU A 361 -11.92 -15.74 34.27
CA LEU A 361 -12.47 -16.72 33.34
C LEU A 361 -11.83 -16.63 31.95
N LEU A 362 -11.94 -17.70 31.15
CA LEU A 362 -11.47 -17.69 29.77
C LEU A 362 -12.25 -16.69 28.91
N LEU A 363 -11.53 -15.83 28.18
CA LEU A 363 -12.15 -14.91 27.24
C LEU A 363 -12.93 -15.63 26.12
N PRO A 364 -14.02 -15.04 25.59
CA PRO A 364 -14.90 -15.65 24.57
C PRO A 364 -14.17 -16.21 23.34
N LYS A 365 -13.09 -15.55 22.92
CA LYS A 365 -12.29 -15.98 21.76
C LYS A 365 -11.69 -17.38 21.92
N TYR A 366 -11.48 -17.84 23.15
CA TYR A 366 -10.91 -19.16 23.42
C TYR A 366 -11.94 -20.28 23.27
N MET A 367 -13.23 -20.03 23.52
CA MET A 367 -14.29 -21.02 23.30
C MET A 367 -14.36 -21.48 21.85
N ARG A 368 -14.37 -20.53 20.90
CA ARG A 368 -14.35 -20.85 19.47
C ARG A 368 -13.08 -21.60 19.04
N LYS A 369 -11.94 -21.33 19.68
CA LYS A 369 -10.68 -22.05 19.40
C LYS A 369 -10.70 -23.46 20.00
N ALA A 370 -11.28 -23.64 21.19
CA ALA A 370 -11.49 -24.95 21.81
C ALA A 370 -12.39 -25.82 20.93
N ALA A 371 -13.53 -25.25 20.52
CA ALA A 371 -14.46 -25.86 19.57
C ALA A 371 -13.74 -26.34 18.31
N TRP A 372 -12.90 -25.49 17.70
CA TRP A 372 -12.10 -25.88 16.53
C TRP A 372 -11.20 -27.09 16.78
N ARG A 373 -10.47 -27.12 17.90
CA ARG A 373 -9.56 -28.24 18.24
C ARG A 373 -10.31 -29.55 18.43
N LEU A 374 -11.51 -29.49 18.99
CA LEU A 374 -12.36 -30.65 19.21
C LEU A 374 -13.05 -31.09 17.90
N MET A 375 -13.56 -30.17 17.10
CA MET A 375 -14.18 -30.45 15.80
C MET A 375 -13.21 -31.18 14.87
N ILE A 376 -11.97 -30.68 14.68
CA ILE A 376 -11.00 -31.34 13.78
C ILE A 376 -10.54 -32.73 14.24
N ARG A 377 -10.89 -33.16 15.47
CA ARG A 377 -10.68 -34.54 15.95
C ARG A 377 -11.87 -35.44 15.66
N ALA A 378 -13.06 -34.87 15.53
CA ALA A 378 -14.33 -35.59 15.37
C ALA A 378 -14.87 -35.58 13.93
N MET A 379 -14.38 -34.68 13.07
CA MET A 379 -14.88 -34.50 11.71
C MET A 379 -13.78 -34.00 10.75
N PRO A 380 -13.98 -34.14 9.43
CA PRO A 380 -13.10 -33.56 8.43
C PRO A 380 -12.96 -32.02 8.56
N ARG A 381 -11.84 -31.47 8.09
CA ARG A 381 -11.50 -30.05 8.32
C ARG A 381 -12.44 -29.09 7.60
N GLU A 382 -12.88 -29.47 6.41
CA GLU A 382 -13.84 -28.79 5.55
C GLU A 382 -15.21 -28.70 6.23
N VAL A 383 -15.69 -29.79 6.84
CA VAL A 383 -16.92 -29.82 7.65
C VAL A 383 -16.79 -28.90 8.87
N ALA A 384 -15.66 -28.98 9.58
CA ALA A 384 -15.38 -28.08 10.71
C ALA A 384 -15.29 -26.60 10.29
N ARG A 385 -14.75 -26.30 9.11
CA ARG A 385 -14.73 -24.95 8.53
C ARG A 385 -16.13 -24.47 8.19
N PHE A 386 -16.96 -25.35 7.60
CA PHE A 386 -18.35 -25.07 7.27
C PHE A 386 -19.15 -24.70 8.52
N ILE A 387 -19.15 -25.55 9.55
CA ILE A 387 -19.83 -25.28 10.83
C ILE A 387 -19.35 -23.97 11.46
N GLN A 388 -18.05 -23.70 11.45
CA GLN A 388 -17.52 -22.42 11.97
C GLN A 388 -17.70 -21.22 11.02
N SER A 389 -18.33 -21.40 9.86
CA SER A 389 -18.50 -20.39 8.81
C SER A 389 -17.16 -19.73 8.41
N ARG A 390 -16.18 -20.59 8.08
CA ARG A 390 -14.86 -20.23 7.53
C ARG A 390 -14.79 -20.48 6.03
N PHE A 391 -15.82 -20.03 5.30
CA PHE A 391 -15.99 -20.31 3.87
C PHE A 391 -14.80 -19.87 2.99
N GLY A 392 -14.11 -18.78 3.35
CA GLY A 392 -12.91 -18.35 2.62
C GLY A 392 -11.67 -19.25 2.79
N GLU A 393 -11.73 -20.26 3.66
CA GLU A 393 -10.69 -21.28 3.86
C GLU A 393 -11.04 -22.62 3.17
N LEU A 394 -12.21 -22.72 2.54
CA LEU A 394 -12.61 -23.91 1.77
C LEU A 394 -12.02 -23.85 0.36
N LYS A 395 -11.57 -24.98 -0.18
CA LYS A 395 -11.14 -25.08 -1.58
C LYS A 395 -12.36 -25.08 -2.51
N VAL A 396 -12.16 -24.68 -3.77
CA VAL A 396 -13.22 -24.67 -4.80
C VAL A 396 -13.82 -26.08 -4.99
N SER A 397 -13.00 -27.12 -4.91
CA SER A 397 -13.42 -28.52 -4.99
C SER A 397 -14.20 -29.02 -3.76
N GLU A 398 -14.12 -28.32 -2.62
CA GLU A 398 -14.74 -28.69 -1.35
C GLU A 398 -16.09 -27.95 -1.14
N ALA A 399 -16.52 -27.11 -2.08
CA ALA A 399 -17.55 -26.09 -1.85
C ALA A 399 -18.97 -26.44 -2.32
N ARG A 400 -19.29 -27.73 -2.53
CA ARG A 400 -20.69 -28.12 -2.79
C ARG A 400 -21.50 -28.00 -1.50
N TYR A 401 -22.44 -27.07 -1.51
CA TYR A 401 -23.12 -26.62 -0.31
C TYR A 401 -23.98 -27.71 0.33
N GLU A 402 -24.77 -28.41 -0.49
CA GLU A 402 -25.66 -29.49 -0.04
C GLU A 402 -24.88 -30.64 0.59
N ASP A 403 -23.78 -31.04 -0.04
CA ASP A 403 -22.86 -32.07 0.48
C ASP A 403 -22.33 -31.66 1.86
N LEU A 404 -21.80 -30.43 2.01
CA LEU A 404 -21.25 -29.95 3.28
C LEU A 404 -22.29 -29.83 4.39
N LEU A 405 -23.53 -29.46 4.04
CA LEU A 405 -24.62 -29.37 5.02
C LEU A 405 -25.04 -30.75 5.52
N GLY A 406 -25.17 -31.72 4.61
CA GLY A 406 -25.46 -33.12 4.94
C GLY A 406 -24.33 -33.77 5.74
N GLU A 407 -23.08 -33.56 5.34
CA GLU A 407 -21.90 -34.03 6.07
C GLU A 407 -21.80 -33.39 7.46
N ALA A 408 -22.08 -32.09 7.58
CA ALA A 408 -22.12 -31.43 8.89
C ALA A 408 -23.16 -32.08 9.80
N ASP A 409 -24.38 -32.32 9.29
CA ASP A 409 -25.43 -32.98 10.06
C ASP A 409 -25.10 -34.44 10.42
N TYR A 410 -24.28 -35.10 9.61
CA TYR A 410 -23.76 -36.46 9.86
C TYR A 410 -22.68 -36.50 10.93
N TYR A 411 -21.66 -35.63 10.84
CA TYR A 411 -20.51 -35.65 11.75
C TYR A 411 -20.73 -34.91 13.08
N TYR A 412 -21.65 -33.93 13.12
CA TYR A 412 -21.85 -33.09 14.31
C TYR A 412 -22.16 -33.85 15.61
N PRO A 413 -22.96 -34.94 15.63
CA PRO A 413 -23.19 -35.73 16.83
C PRO A 413 -21.91 -36.31 17.45
N SER A 414 -20.96 -36.77 16.61
CA SER A 414 -19.66 -37.29 17.08
C SER A 414 -18.86 -36.21 17.80
N TYR A 415 -18.91 -34.98 17.28
CA TYR A 415 -18.31 -33.83 17.94
C TYR A 415 -19.02 -33.47 19.25
N LEU A 416 -20.35 -33.48 19.27
CA LEU A 416 -21.13 -33.17 20.46
C LEU A 416 -20.86 -34.19 21.58
N GLY A 417 -20.79 -35.48 21.25
CA GLY A 417 -20.38 -36.54 22.17
C GLY A 417 -18.97 -36.34 22.70
N LEU A 418 -17.99 -36.07 21.82
CA LEU A 418 -16.63 -35.76 22.24
C LEU A 418 -16.56 -34.55 23.18
N LEU A 419 -17.35 -33.51 22.88
CA LEU A 419 -17.44 -32.30 23.69
C LEU A 419 -17.99 -32.60 25.09
N PHE A 420 -19.09 -33.34 25.19
CA PHE A 420 -19.68 -33.71 26.46
C PHE A 420 -18.75 -34.60 27.28
N ASN A 421 -18.15 -35.63 26.69
CA ASN A 421 -17.23 -36.52 27.40
C ASN A 421 -15.97 -35.78 27.93
N GLN A 422 -15.48 -34.77 27.21
CA GLN A 422 -14.26 -34.05 27.61
C GLN A 422 -14.50 -32.86 28.54
N ILE A 423 -15.70 -32.28 28.52
CA ILE A 423 -15.97 -31.00 29.22
C ILE A 423 -17.16 -31.10 30.18
N LYS A 424 -18.27 -31.75 29.79
CA LYS A 424 -19.49 -31.79 30.62
C LYS A 424 -19.57 -33.01 31.55
N GLU A 425 -19.01 -34.16 31.19
CA GLU A 425 -19.06 -35.40 32.00
C GLU A 425 -17.85 -35.57 32.94
N ARG A 426 -16.92 -34.62 32.98
CA ARG A 426 -15.76 -34.68 33.90
C ARG A 426 -16.08 -34.26 35.34
N HIS A 427 -17.33 -33.92 35.68
CA HIS A 427 -17.76 -33.61 37.03
C HIS A 427 -19.22 -33.97 37.31
#